data_AF-A0A846GJZ4-F1
#
_entry.id   AF-A0A846GJZ4-F1
#
_cell.length_a   1.000
_cell.length_b   1.000
_cell.length_c   1.000
_cell.angle_alpha   90.00
_cell.angle_beta   90.00
_cell.angle_gamma   90.00
#
_symmetry.space_group_name_H-M   'P 1'
#
loop_
_entity.id
_entity.type
_entity.pdbx_description
1 polymer ?
#
loop_
_entity_poly.entity_id
_entity_poly.type
_entity_poly.pdbx_seq_one_letter_code
_entity_poly.pdbx_strand_id
1 'polypeptide(L)'
;MSIITKLELIVGCRNKQELDSLDKFLRQFSIIQLNAQISLKAEQLMGSYYLSHGLLIPDALIAATAIENQIPLLSKNQRDYRFISELNLLKYP
;
A
#
# COMPACT_ATOMS: atom_id res chain seq x y z
N MET A 1 -6.38 -5.35 2.40
CA MET A 1 -5.11 -5.19 1.66
C MET A 1 -5.37 -4.25 0.49
N SER A 2 -4.46 -3.32 0.19
CA SER A 2 -4.61 -2.43 -0.98
C SER A 2 -4.45 -3.22 -2.28
N ILE A 3 -5.19 -2.84 -3.32
CA ILE A 3 -4.99 -3.37 -4.68
C ILE A 3 -3.57 -3.14 -5.18
N ILE A 4 -2.91 -2.05 -4.77
CA ILE A 4 -1.51 -1.75 -5.16
C ILE A 4 -0.57 -2.84 -4.65
N THR A 5 -0.68 -3.24 -3.38
CA THR A 5 0.09 -4.36 -2.83
C THR A 5 -0.14 -5.66 -3.60
N LYS A 6 -1.39 -5.94 -4.01
CA LYS A 6 -1.69 -7.10 -4.87
C LYS A 6 -1.01 -6.99 -6.23
N LEU A 7 -1.01 -5.81 -6.86
CA LEU A 7 -0.38 -5.59 -8.15
C LEU A 7 1.15 -5.73 -8.08
N GLU A 8 1.78 -5.23 -7.02
CA GLU A 8 3.23 -5.43 -6.79
C GLU A 8 3.59 -6.92 -6.67
N LEU A 9 2.78 -7.70 -5.93
CA LEU A 9 2.97 -9.15 -5.83
C LEU A 9 2.80 -9.85 -7.19
N ILE A 10 1.82 -9.43 -8.00
CA ILE A 10 1.60 -9.98 -9.35
C ILE A 10 2.82 -9.71 -10.25
N VAL A 11 3.37 -8.48 -10.23
CA VAL A 11 4.57 -8.12 -11.00
C VAL A 11 5.79 -8.92 -10.55
N GLY A 12 5.85 -9.32 -9.28
CA GLY A 12 6.91 -10.18 -8.74
C GLY A 12 6.86 -11.63 -9.23
N CYS A 13 5.75 -12.10 -9.78
CA CYS A 13 5.62 -13.47 -10.29
C CYS A 13 6.38 -13.66 -11.61
N ARG A 14 7.16 -14.74 -11.71
CA ARG A 14 8.01 -15.06 -12.86
C ARG A 14 7.29 -15.90 -13.91
N ASN A 15 6.20 -16.56 -13.54
CA ASN A 15 5.47 -17.48 -14.40
C ASN A 15 4.02 -17.66 -13.92
N LYS A 16 3.22 -18.37 -14.72
CA LYS A 16 1.80 -18.62 -14.44
C LYS A 16 1.57 -19.46 -13.18
N GLN A 17 2.46 -20.40 -12.85
CA GLN A 17 2.32 -21.24 -11.66
C GLN A 17 2.46 -20.42 -10.37
N GLU A 18 3.39 -19.48 -10.34
CA GLU A 18 3.54 -18.52 -9.23
C GLU A 18 2.31 -17.61 -9.13
N LEU A 19 1.80 -17.10 -10.27
CA LEU A 19 0.59 -16.28 -10.30
C LEU A 19 -0.64 -17.02 -9.76
N ASP A 20 -0.86 -18.28 -10.17
CA ASP A 20 -1.97 -19.10 -9.69
C ASP A 20 -1.85 -19.41 -8.18
N SER A 21 -0.63 -19.62 -7.71
CA SER A 21 -0.34 -19.83 -6.28
C SER A 21 -0.59 -18.56 -5.47
N LEU A 22 -0.19 -17.40 -6.00
CA LEU A 22 -0.45 -16.10 -5.43
C LEU A 22 -1.96 -15.81 -5.36
N ASP A 23 -2.72 -16.08 -6.43
CA ASP A 23 -4.18 -15.86 -6.41
C ASP A 23 -4.85 -16.68 -5.31
N LYS A 24 -4.49 -17.95 -5.15
CA LYS A 24 -5.00 -18.80 -4.06
C LYS A 24 -4.66 -18.24 -2.69
N PHE A 25 -3.41 -17.81 -2.47
CA PHE A 25 -2.99 -17.17 -1.23
C PHE A 25 -3.78 -15.88 -0.96
N LEU A 26 -4.04 -15.08 -1.99
CA LEU A 26 -4.70 -13.78 -1.84
C LEU A 26 -6.19 -13.88 -1.52
N ARG A 27 -6.85 -15.03 -1.71
CA ARG A 27 -8.28 -15.23 -1.40
C ARG A 27 -8.63 -15.05 0.07
N GLN A 28 -7.66 -15.19 0.98
CA GLN A 28 -7.88 -14.95 2.40
C GLN A 28 -7.91 -13.46 2.79
N PHE A 29 -7.62 -12.56 1.86
CA PHE A 29 -7.59 -11.12 2.11
C PHE A 29 -8.74 -10.41 1.38
N SER A 30 -9.38 -9.46 2.07
CA SER A 30 -10.23 -8.48 1.41
C SER A 30 -9.35 -7.45 0.67
N ILE A 31 -9.54 -7.35 -0.65
CA ILE A 31 -8.82 -6.41 -1.51
C ILE A 31 -9.62 -5.12 -1.62
N ILE A 32 -9.00 -4.01 -1.19
CA ILE A 32 -9.56 -2.67 -1.25
C ILE A 32 -9.14 -2.05 -2.58
N GLN A 33 -10.12 -1.72 -3.41
CA GLN A 33 -9.90 -1.04 -4.68
C GLN A 33 -9.62 0.44 -4.46
N LEU A 34 -8.90 1.06 -5.41
CA LEU A 34 -8.76 2.51 -5.43
C LEU A 34 -10.11 3.17 -5.71
N ASN A 35 -10.32 4.32 -5.11
CA ASN A 35 -11.45 5.19 -5.39
C ASN A 35 -10.97 6.65 -5.41
N ALA A 36 -11.88 7.59 -5.71
CA ALA A 36 -11.52 9.00 -5.81
C ALA A 36 -10.88 9.57 -4.53
N GLN A 37 -11.36 9.18 -3.34
CA GLN A 37 -10.82 9.66 -2.06
C GLN A 37 -9.40 9.16 -1.82
N ILE A 38 -9.14 7.88 -2.11
CA ILE A 38 -7.79 7.30 -2.02
C ILE A 38 -6.83 8.03 -2.98
N SER A 39 -7.26 8.31 -4.21
CA SER A 39 -6.44 9.03 -5.18
C SER A 39 -6.11 10.45 -4.72
N LEU A 40 -7.10 11.19 -4.21
CA LEU A 40 -6.90 12.55 -3.67
C LEU A 40 -5.97 12.54 -2.46
N LYS A 41 -6.15 11.59 -1.53
CA LYS A 41 -5.26 11.44 -0.37
C LYS A 41 -3.83 11.09 -0.80
N ALA A 42 -3.65 10.22 -1.78
CA ALA A 42 -2.32 9.90 -2.30
C ALA A 42 -1.64 11.11 -2.94
N GLU A 43 -2.37 11.93 -3.70
CA GLU A 43 -1.86 13.20 -4.25
C GLU A 43 -1.39 14.16 -3.13
N GLN A 44 -2.20 14.32 -2.07
CA GLN A 44 -1.83 15.14 -0.90
C GLN A 44 -0.55 14.63 -0.21
N LEU A 45 -0.45 13.32 -0.01
CA LEU A 45 0.73 12.70 0.59
C LEU A 45 1.97 12.90 -0.28
N MET A 46 1.85 12.73 -1.60
CA MET A 46 2.94 12.98 -2.55
C MET A 46 3.40 14.44 -2.48
N GLY A 47 2.47 15.40 -2.49
CA GLY A 47 2.78 16.83 -2.37
C GLY A 47 3.51 17.17 -1.06
N SER A 48 3.20 16.45 0.02
CA SER A 48 3.79 16.69 1.34
C SER A 48 5.16 16.02 1.53
N TYR A 49 5.33 14.82 0.97
CA TYR A 49 6.42 13.92 1.38
C TYR A 49 7.35 13.47 0.25
N TYR A 50 7.03 13.73 -1.02
CA TYR A 50 7.90 13.31 -2.14
C TYR A 50 9.29 13.96 -2.05
N LEU A 51 9.37 15.28 -1.97
CA LEU A 51 10.67 15.99 -1.94
C LEU A 51 11.40 15.84 -0.60
N SER A 52 10.67 15.73 0.50
CA SER A 52 11.25 15.71 1.85
C SER A 52 11.69 14.32 2.30
N HIS A 53 10.97 13.27 1.88
CA HIS A 53 11.17 11.91 2.36
C HIS A 53 11.25 10.86 1.24
N GLY A 54 11.14 11.28 -0.02
CA GLY A 54 11.24 10.38 -1.17
C GLY A 54 10.03 9.45 -1.33
N LEU A 55 8.85 9.83 -0.82
CA LEU A 55 7.64 8.98 -0.90
C LEU A 55 7.31 8.64 -2.36
N LEU A 56 7.20 7.35 -2.67
CA LEU A 56 6.91 6.88 -4.02
C LEU A 56 5.41 6.68 -4.24
N ILE A 57 4.99 6.68 -5.51
CA ILE A 57 3.57 6.55 -5.90
C ILE A 57 2.92 5.28 -5.32
N PRO A 58 3.53 4.08 -5.38
CA PRO A 58 2.93 2.88 -4.81
C PRO A 58 2.72 3.00 -3.29
N ASP A 59 3.73 3.47 -2.56
CA ASP A 59 3.66 3.65 -1.11
C ASP A 59 2.63 4.71 -0.72
N ALA A 60 2.53 5.80 -1.47
CA ALA A 60 1.53 6.84 -1.27
C ALA A 60 0.11 6.29 -1.42
N LEU A 61 -0.15 5.46 -2.44
CA LEU A 61 -1.45 4.84 -2.65
C LEU A 61 -1.77 3.78 -1.58
N ILE A 62 -0.79 3.02 -1.11
CA ILE A 62 -0.96 2.06 0.00
C ILE A 62 -1.29 2.82 1.29
N ALA A 63 -0.53 3.86 1.62
CA ALA A 63 -0.77 4.70 2.80
C ALA A 63 -2.13 5.39 2.74
N ALA A 64 -2.48 5.99 1.59
CA ALA A 64 -3.78 6.60 1.36
C ALA A 64 -4.93 5.59 1.50
N THR A 65 -4.76 4.37 0.98
CA THR A 65 -5.75 3.30 1.16
C THR A 65 -5.98 3.01 2.64
N ALA A 66 -4.91 2.93 3.43
CA ALA A 66 -5.00 2.66 4.87
C ALA A 66 -5.67 3.82 5.62
N ILE A 67 -5.28 5.06 5.34
CA ILE A 67 -5.82 6.27 5.97
C ILE A 67 -7.32 6.43 5.68
N GLU A 68 -7.72 6.38 4.40
CA GLU A 68 -9.12 6.59 4.01
C GLU A 68 -10.07 5.51 4.56
N ASN A 69 -9.57 4.28 4.76
CA ASN A 69 -10.34 3.18 5.33
C ASN A 69 -10.18 3.06 6.84
N GLN A 70 -9.40 3.95 7.49
CA GLN A 70 -9.12 3.93 8.93
C GLN A 70 -8.58 2.58 9.42
N ILE A 71 -7.78 1.91 8.60
CA ILE A 71 -7.17 0.62 8.94
C ILE A 71 -5.69 0.80 9.27
N PRO A 72 -5.16 0.04 10.24
CA PRO A 72 -3.72 0.04 10.51
C PRO A 72 -2.94 -0.52 9.32
N LEU A 73 -1.75 0.05 9.07
CA LEU A 73 -0.79 -0.49 8.11
C LEU A 73 0.28 -1.30 8.85
N LEU A 74 0.50 -2.54 8.43
CA LEU A 74 1.66 -3.34 8.81
C LEU A 74 2.59 -3.45 7.60
N SER A 75 3.84 -2.98 7.74
CA SER A 75 4.83 -3.01 6.67
C SER A 75 6.21 -3.37 7.21
N LYS A 76 6.98 -4.16 6.45
CA LYS A 76 8.40 -4.39 6.76
C LYS A 76 9.24 -3.14 6.51
N ASN A 77 8.83 -2.31 5.54
CA ASN A 77 9.54 -1.11 5.12
C ASN A 77 9.12 0.11 5.96
N GLN A 78 9.29 0.02 7.28
CA GLN A 78 8.84 1.06 8.22
C GLN A 78 9.36 2.46 7.89
N ARG A 79 10.54 2.57 7.27
CA ARG A 79 11.17 3.85 6.92
C ARG A 79 10.37 4.65 5.88
N ASP A 80 9.64 3.96 5.02
CA ASP A 80 8.90 4.56 3.89
C ASP A 80 7.54 5.13 4.34
N TYR A 81 7.13 4.84 5.58
CA TYR A 81 5.82 5.19 6.11
C TYR A 81 5.87 5.99 7.42
N ARG A 82 6.91 5.82 8.24
CA ARG A 82 7.00 6.39 9.60
C ARG A 82 6.91 7.92 9.69
N PHE A 83 7.13 8.63 8.59
CA PHE A 83 7.04 10.09 8.53
C PHE A 83 5.61 10.58 8.24
N ILE A 84 4.68 9.70 7.89
CA ILE A 84 3.27 10.04 7.62
C ILE A 84 2.51 10.06 8.94
N SER A 85 2.24 11.25 9.47
CA SER A 85 1.61 11.43 10.79
C SER A 85 0.19 10.88 10.91
N GLU A 86 -0.60 10.94 9.84
CA GLU A 86 -1.98 10.43 9.78
C GLU A 86 -2.06 8.89 9.74
N LEU A 87 -0.95 8.21 9.47
CA LEU A 87 -0.93 6.78 9.23
C LEU A 87 -0.74 6.01 10.55
N ASN A 88 -1.71 5.17 10.89
CA ASN A 88 -1.57 4.21 11.98
C ASN A 88 -0.63 3.06 11.55
N LEU A 89 0.68 3.29 11.70
CA LEU A 89 1.71 2.32 11.36
C LEU A 89 2.00 1.38 12.54
N LEU A 90 1.69 0.09 12.37
CA LEU A 90 1.99 -0.93 13.37
C LEU A 90 3.48 -1.26 13.38
N LYS A 91 3.99 -1.59 14.57
CA LYS A 91 5.33 -2.15 14.72
C LYS A 91 5.40 -3.50 14.02
N TYR A 92 6.37 -3.65 13.12
CA TYR A 92 6.66 -4.92 12.48
C TYR A 92 7.49 -5.80 13.43
N PRO A 93 7.13 -7.09 13.61
CA PRO A 93 7.83 -8.02 14.50
C PRO A 93 9.21 -8.45 13.98
#